data_AF-A0A358SRC4-F1
#
_entry.id   AF-A0A358SRC4-F1
#
_cell.length_a   1.000
_cell.length_b   1.000
_cell.length_c   1.000
_cell.angle_alpha   90.00
_cell.angle_beta   90.00
_cell.angle_gamma   90.00
#
_symmetry.space_group_name_H-M   'P 1'
#
loop_
_entity.id
_entity.type
_entity.pdbx_description
1 polymer ?
#
loop_
_entity_poly.entity_id
_entity_poly.type
_entity_poly.pdbx_seq_one_letter_code
_entity_poly.pdbx_strand_id
1 'polypeptide(L)'
;MLAAGGGPSPLWYATRATGVVALVLLTITVALGVAGTARFTSPRWPRVITAGLHRNIALLVVAFVAVHVLTTVLDSFTSISIVSAVIPFSSSYRTLWLGLGTIAFDLLLALAVTSLLRDRLPYRAWRGVHWLAYASWPIALWHGLGTGTDSKLSWLLALDAACVLVVAAATWWRLLLARPGPGRAAAMAATIAVPLATVIFAVAGPLQAGWARRAGTPVALLGESAGAAPGTRSAASVFTGRVTVAHARPGGGEIMTVTAQTTGQPGTDLTIVLRGRPDGTGIDLSSGTVRIGAPGAASYAGPVTLLRGEQLTAALRSPAGQAEKAEMTLVVSGSRASGQLVVQPEGSA
;
A
#
# COMPACT_ATOMS: atom_id res chain seq x y z
N MET A 1 -21.35 -7.26 -14.70
CA MET A 1 -21.13 -6.81 -13.30
C MET A 1 -20.32 -7.89 -12.60
N LEU A 2 -18.98 -7.77 -12.62
CA LEU A 2 -18.10 -8.68 -11.88
C LEU A 2 -18.04 -8.17 -10.43
N ALA A 3 -18.44 -9.01 -9.50
CA ALA A 3 -18.44 -8.72 -8.07
C ALA A 3 -17.00 -8.44 -7.59
N ALA A 4 -16.80 -7.28 -6.99
CA ALA A 4 -15.59 -6.94 -6.28
C ALA A 4 -15.49 -7.82 -5.02
N GLY A 5 -14.66 -8.87 -5.07
CA GLY A 5 -14.21 -9.53 -3.85
C GLY A 5 -13.43 -8.53 -3.00
N GLY A 6 -13.67 -8.50 -1.69
CA GLY A 6 -13.06 -7.56 -0.73
C GLY A 6 -11.54 -7.74 -0.50
N GLY A 7 -10.82 -8.28 -1.49
CA GLY A 7 -9.36 -8.33 -1.53
C GLY A 7 -8.76 -7.17 -2.34
N PRO A 8 -7.43 -6.99 -2.30
CA PRO A 8 -6.77 -5.95 -3.09
C PRO A 8 -7.05 -6.16 -4.58
N SER A 9 -7.39 -5.08 -5.29
CA SER A 9 -7.69 -5.15 -6.72
C SER A 9 -6.47 -5.61 -7.52
N PRO A 10 -6.62 -6.24 -8.71
CA PRO A 10 -5.48 -6.52 -9.58
C PRO A 10 -4.65 -5.26 -9.90
N LEU A 11 -5.32 -4.10 -9.98
CA LEU A 11 -4.68 -2.79 -10.18
C LEU A 11 -3.81 -2.39 -8.97
N TRP A 12 -4.23 -2.72 -7.75
CA TRP A 12 -3.44 -2.49 -6.53
C TRP A 12 -2.11 -3.24 -6.57
N TYR A 13 -2.13 -4.54 -6.94
CA TYR A 13 -0.90 -5.32 -7.09
C TYR A 13 -0.04 -4.80 -8.25
N ALA A 14 -0.67 -4.44 -9.38
CA ALA A 14 0.02 -3.93 -10.55
C ALA A 14 0.75 -2.60 -10.25
N THR A 15 0.09 -1.64 -9.60
CA THR A 15 0.69 -0.36 -9.18
C THR A 15 1.93 -0.58 -8.32
N ARG A 16 1.86 -1.50 -7.34
CA ARG A 16 3.00 -1.78 -6.45
C ARG A 16 4.15 -2.46 -7.16
N ALA A 17 3.86 -3.52 -7.92
CA ALA A 17 4.88 -4.25 -8.65
C ALA A 17 5.60 -3.36 -9.68
N THR A 18 4.83 -2.57 -10.44
CA THR A 18 5.41 -1.67 -11.46
C THR A 18 6.21 -0.53 -10.86
N GLY A 19 5.80 0.03 -9.72
CA GLY A 19 6.56 1.04 -9.00
C GLY A 19 7.91 0.52 -8.50
N VAL A 20 7.92 -0.68 -7.91
CA VAL A 20 9.16 -1.34 -7.44
C VAL A 20 10.10 -1.64 -8.61
N VAL A 21 9.58 -2.20 -9.71
CA VAL A 21 10.38 -2.49 -10.91
C VAL A 21 10.92 -1.19 -11.53
N ALA A 22 10.11 -0.13 -11.60
CA ALA A 22 10.53 1.18 -12.11
C ALA A 22 11.71 1.74 -11.30
N LEU A 23 11.69 1.65 -9.96
CA LEU A 23 12.77 2.11 -9.09
C LEU A 23 14.07 1.33 -9.33
N VAL A 24 14.00 0.01 -9.47
CA VAL A 24 15.16 -0.84 -9.77
C VAL A 24 15.75 -0.47 -11.14
N LEU A 25 14.91 -0.37 -12.17
CA LEU A 25 15.35 -0.01 -13.52
C LEU A 25 15.94 1.41 -13.57
N LEU A 26 15.34 2.37 -12.83
CA LEU A 26 15.86 3.73 -12.73
C LEU A 26 17.23 3.74 -12.04
N THR A 27 17.40 2.96 -10.97
CA THR A 27 18.68 2.78 -10.28
C THR A 27 19.76 2.25 -11.22
N ILE A 28 19.46 1.21 -11.99
CA ILE A 28 20.38 0.65 -12.99
C ILE A 28 20.70 1.71 -14.06
N THR A 29 19.70 2.45 -14.53
CA THR A 29 19.87 3.51 -15.54
C THR A 29 20.82 4.61 -15.05
N VAL A 30 20.65 5.07 -13.81
CA VAL A 30 21.53 6.07 -13.17
C VAL A 30 22.94 5.52 -12.99
N ALA A 31 23.11 4.30 -12.49
CA ALA A 31 24.42 3.67 -12.32
C ALA A 31 25.16 3.52 -13.66
N LEU A 32 24.46 3.10 -14.73
CA LEU A 32 25.01 3.03 -16.08
C LEU A 32 25.39 4.42 -16.63
N GLY A 33 24.59 5.44 -16.35
CA GLY A 33 24.90 6.83 -16.71
C GLY A 33 26.17 7.33 -16.03
N VAL A 34 26.30 7.07 -14.72
CA VAL A 34 27.50 7.38 -13.94
C VAL A 34 28.73 6.67 -14.50
N ALA A 35 28.63 5.36 -14.77
CA ALA A 35 29.72 4.56 -15.33
C ALA A 35 30.11 5.00 -16.75
N GLY A 36 29.14 5.34 -17.60
CA GLY A 36 29.35 5.79 -18.97
C GLY A 36 30.15 7.10 -19.06
N THR A 37 29.92 8.03 -18.11
CA THR A 37 30.68 9.30 -18.05
C THR A 37 32.14 9.11 -17.67
N ALA A 38 32.47 8.09 -16.86
CA ALA A 38 33.85 7.76 -16.48
C ALA A 38 34.66 7.09 -17.61
N ARG A 39 34.06 6.95 -18.80
CA ARG A 39 34.64 6.22 -19.95
C ARG A 39 34.98 4.76 -19.62
N PHE A 40 34.25 4.14 -18.68
CA PHE A 40 34.48 2.74 -18.32
C PHE A 40 34.42 1.88 -19.59
N THR A 41 35.54 1.24 -19.89
CA THR A 41 35.70 0.39 -21.07
C THR A 41 36.62 -0.75 -20.68
N SER A 42 36.17 -1.97 -20.96
CA SER A 42 36.95 -3.18 -20.85
C SER A 42 36.86 -3.90 -22.20
N PRO A 43 37.83 -4.74 -22.60
CA PRO A 43 37.74 -5.50 -23.84
C PRO A 43 36.42 -6.25 -24.03
N ARG A 44 35.75 -6.66 -22.93
CA ARG A 44 34.45 -7.34 -22.94
C ARG A 44 33.25 -6.41 -22.78
N TRP A 45 33.45 -5.15 -22.43
CA TRP A 45 32.40 -4.16 -22.18
C TRP A 45 32.73 -2.82 -22.88
N PRO A 46 32.49 -2.73 -24.20
CA PRO A 46 32.62 -1.49 -24.96
C PRO A 46 31.57 -0.45 -24.55
N ARG A 47 31.92 0.82 -24.78
CA ARG A 47 31.06 1.98 -24.46
C ARG A 47 29.75 2.01 -25.24
N VAL A 48 29.70 1.34 -26.38
CA VAL A 48 28.48 1.18 -27.19
C VAL A 48 27.46 0.31 -26.44
N ILE A 49 27.91 -0.74 -25.74
CA ILE A 49 27.03 -1.62 -24.96
C ILE A 49 26.42 -0.85 -23.79
N THR A 50 27.23 -0.10 -23.03
CA THR A 50 26.72 0.68 -21.89
C THR A 50 25.75 1.77 -22.33
N ALA A 51 26.02 2.45 -23.45
CA ALA A 51 25.12 3.45 -24.02
C ALA A 51 23.80 2.82 -24.53
N GLY A 52 23.87 1.68 -25.21
CA GLY A 52 22.70 0.94 -25.66
C GLY A 52 21.85 0.43 -24.51
N LEU A 53 22.48 -0.15 -23.48
CA LEU A 53 21.82 -0.65 -22.28
C LEU A 53 21.17 0.49 -21.49
N HIS A 54 21.86 1.61 -21.29
CA HIS A 54 21.27 2.80 -20.65
C HIS A 54 20.02 3.27 -21.40
N ARG A 55 20.06 3.37 -22.73
CA ARG A 55 18.89 3.76 -23.54
C ARG A 55 17.73 2.77 -23.40
N ASN A 56 18.00 1.47 -23.53
CA ASN A 56 16.96 0.44 -23.49
C ASN A 56 16.31 0.36 -22.11
N ILE A 57 17.10 0.38 -21.03
CA ILE A 57 16.58 0.37 -19.66
C ILE A 57 15.83 1.69 -19.37
N ALA A 58 16.32 2.84 -19.82
CA ALA A 58 15.60 4.10 -19.66
C ALA A 58 14.22 4.09 -20.33
N LEU A 59 14.09 3.47 -21.52
CA LEU A 59 12.78 3.28 -22.16
C LEU A 59 11.87 2.35 -21.36
N LEU A 60 12.42 1.29 -20.75
CA LEU A 60 11.66 0.44 -19.84
C LEU A 60 11.21 1.20 -18.58
N VAL A 61 12.05 2.08 -18.01
CA VAL A 61 11.65 2.95 -16.89
C VAL A 61 10.43 3.77 -17.29
N VAL A 62 10.46 4.44 -18.45
CA VAL A 62 9.33 5.24 -18.93
C VAL A 62 8.06 4.38 -19.09
N ALA A 63 8.19 3.17 -19.66
CA ALA A 63 7.06 2.26 -19.82
C ALA A 63 6.47 1.80 -18.47
N PHE A 64 7.31 1.37 -17.53
CA PHE A 64 6.87 0.92 -16.20
C PHE A 64 6.29 2.06 -15.36
N VAL A 65 6.85 3.28 -15.46
CA VAL A 65 6.28 4.47 -14.82
C VAL A 65 4.92 4.82 -15.43
N ALA A 66 4.76 4.73 -16.76
CA ALA A 66 3.48 4.96 -17.41
C ALA A 66 2.41 3.96 -16.92
N VAL A 67 2.75 2.67 -16.83
CA VAL A 67 1.85 1.66 -16.25
C VAL A 67 1.56 1.96 -14.79
N HIS A 68 2.59 2.26 -13.97
CA HIS A 68 2.42 2.60 -12.56
C HIS A 68 1.46 3.77 -12.33
N VAL A 69 1.62 4.86 -13.07
CA VAL A 69 0.72 6.03 -13.00
C VAL A 69 -0.68 5.66 -13.48
N LEU A 70 -0.79 4.95 -14.61
CA LEU A 70 -2.08 4.56 -15.17
C LEU A 70 -2.86 3.65 -14.21
N THR A 71 -2.22 2.62 -13.66
CA THR A 71 -2.88 1.71 -12.70
C THR A 71 -3.21 2.43 -11.39
N THR A 72 -2.43 3.43 -10.98
CA THR A 72 -2.73 4.26 -9.80
C THR A 72 -3.96 5.13 -10.00
N VAL A 73 -4.07 5.77 -11.16
CA VAL A 73 -5.23 6.63 -11.51
C VAL A 73 -6.49 5.81 -11.73
N LEU A 74 -6.37 4.61 -12.32
CA LEU A 74 -7.50 3.71 -12.56
C LEU A 74 -7.95 2.93 -11.32
N ASP A 75 -7.15 2.89 -10.25
CA ASP A 75 -7.52 2.17 -9.03
C ASP A 75 -8.61 2.94 -8.25
N SER A 76 -9.81 2.34 -8.20
CA SER A 76 -11.00 2.89 -7.57
C SER A 76 -10.85 3.17 -6.08
N PHE A 77 -9.83 2.59 -5.43
CA PHE A 77 -9.59 2.70 -3.99
C PHE A 77 -9.13 4.08 -3.50
N THR A 78 -8.62 4.95 -4.38
CA THR A 78 -7.99 6.22 -3.94
C THR A 78 -8.57 7.49 -4.56
N SER A 79 -9.51 7.40 -5.52
CA SER A 79 -10.10 8.56 -6.20
C SER A 79 -9.08 9.65 -6.55
N ILE A 80 -7.91 9.25 -7.08
CA ILE A 80 -6.84 10.19 -7.45
C ILE A 80 -7.22 10.81 -8.79
N SER A 81 -7.29 12.13 -8.84
CA SER A 81 -7.58 12.85 -10.09
C SER A 81 -6.40 12.72 -11.07
N ILE A 82 -6.71 12.58 -12.38
CA ILE A 82 -5.70 12.63 -13.46
C ILE A 82 -4.83 13.89 -13.36
N VAL A 83 -5.42 15.00 -12.90
CA VAL A 83 -4.71 16.27 -12.70
C VAL A 83 -3.54 16.12 -11.72
N SER A 84 -3.68 15.28 -10.70
CA SER A 84 -2.61 15.04 -9.70
C SER A 84 -1.44 14.24 -10.24
N ALA A 85 -1.57 13.61 -11.41
CA ALA A 85 -0.46 12.94 -12.09
C ALA A 85 0.51 13.91 -12.77
N VAL A 86 0.11 15.18 -12.98
CA VAL A 86 0.92 16.20 -13.69
C VAL A 86 1.11 17.47 -12.86
N ILE A 87 0.17 17.80 -11.98
CA ILE A 87 0.27 18.96 -11.09
C ILE A 87 0.64 18.48 -9.69
N PRO A 88 1.85 18.78 -9.19
CA PRO A 88 2.24 18.34 -7.86
C PRO A 88 1.39 19.01 -6.79
N PHE A 89 1.15 18.30 -5.69
CA PHE A 89 0.42 18.77 -4.51
C PHE A 89 -1.07 19.10 -4.71
N SER A 90 -1.68 18.74 -5.85
CA SER A 90 -3.13 18.93 -6.06
C SER A 90 -4.01 17.88 -5.39
N SER A 91 -3.43 16.75 -4.96
CA SER A 91 -4.17 15.67 -4.28
C SER A 91 -4.32 15.96 -2.78
N SER A 92 -5.53 15.75 -2.24
CA SER A 92 -5.79 15.73 -0.80
C SER A 92 -5.32 14.44 -0.12
N TYR A 93 -5.14 13.37 -0.90
CA TYR A 93 -4.57 12.11 -0.42
C TYR A 93 -3.04 12.20 -0.40
N ARG A 94 -2.44 12.10 0.78
CA ARG A 94 -0.98 12.10 1.02
C ARG A 94 -0.22 13.13 0.17
N THR A 95 -0.69 14.38 0.20
CA THR A 95 -0.31 15.49 -0.70
C THR A 95 1.19 15.60 -0.96
N LEU A 96 2.01 15.58 0.09
CA LEU A 96 3.46 15.70 -0.03
C LEU A 96 4.05 14.53 -0.83
N TRP A 97 3.70 13.31 -0.47
CA TRP A 97 4.29 12.11 -1.06
C TRP A 97 3.80 11.90 -2.48
N LEU A 98 2.51 12.09 -2.77
CA LEU A 98 2.02 12.08 -4.14
C LEU A 98 2.68 13.18 -4.97
N GLY A 99 2.83 14.39 -4.41
CA GLY A 99 3.54 15.49 -5.07
C GLY A 99 4.99 15.15 -5.42
N LEU A 100 5.72 14.43 -4.56
CA LEU A 100 7.06 13.92 -4.90
C LEU A 100 7.00 12.92 -6.08
N GLY A 101 5.98 12.07 -6.14
CA GLY A 101 5.76 11.18 -7.27
C GLY A 101 5.53 11.94 -8.57
N THR A 102 4.68 12.96 -8.54
CA THR A 102 4.43 13.87 -9.68
C THR A 102 5.70 14.60 -10.10
N ILE A 103 6.46 15.15 -9.17
CA ILE A 103 7.75 15.81 -9.47
C ILE A 103 8.73 14.81 -10.12
N ALA A 104 8.85 13.60 -9.57
CA ALA A 104 9.70 12.58 -10.17
C ALA A 104 9.25 12.22 -11.59
N PHE A 105 7.95 12.09 -11.82
CA PHE A 105 7.36 11.86 -13.13
C PHE A 105 7.67 13.01 -14.11
N ASP A 106 7.45 14.26 -13.72
CA ASP A 106 7.70 15.44 -14.56
C ASP A 106 9.18 15.57 -14.92
N LEU A 107 10.08 15.28 -13.97
CA LEU A 107 11.52 15.23 -14.23
C LEU A 107 11.86 14.12 -15.23
N LEU A 108 11.31 12.91 -15.07
CA LEU A 108 11.51 11.82 -16.03
C LEU A 108 10.94 12.14 -17.41
N LEU A 109 9.80 12.81 -17.48
CA LEU A 109 9.19 13.26 -18.72
C LEU A 109 10.07 14.29 -19.42
N ALA A 110 10.56 15.30 -18.68
CA ALA A 110 11.51 16.28 -19.21
C ALA A 110 12.80 15.62 -19.71
N LEU A 111 13.33 14.65 -18.97
CA LEU A 111 14.51 13.88 -19.37
C LEU A 111 14.26 13.07 -20.65
N ALA A 112 13.11 12.41 -20.77
CA ALA A 112 12.74 11.62 -21.94
C ALA A 112 12.56 12.52 -23.18
N VAL A 113 11.76 13.59 -23.07
CA VAL A 113 11.48 14.53 -24.16
C VAL A 113 12.76 15.20 -24.64
N THR A 114 13.57 15.74 -23.73
CA THR A 114 14.83 16.40 -24.12
C THR A 114 15.85 15.41 -24.71
N SER A 115 15.86 14.16 -24.27
CA SER A 115 16.75 13.13 -24.82
C SER A 115 16.30 12.64 -26.20
N LEU A 116 15.00 12.61 -26.49
CA LEU A 116 14.46 12.35 -27.83
C LEU A 116 14.75 13.51 -28.78
N LEU A 117 14.69 14.75 -28.27
CA LEU A 117 14.98 15.97 -29.03
C LEU A 117 16.46 16.37 -29.02
N ARG A 118 17.36 15.50 -28.55
CA ARG A 118 18.77 15.85 -28.32
C ARG A 118 19.47 16.40 -29.57
N ASP A 119 19.09 15.93 -30.76
CA ASP A 119 19.72 16.33 -32.02
C ASP A 119 19.26 17.73 -32.48
N ARG A 120 18.21 18.28 -31.84
CA ARG A 120 17.71 19.65 -32.08
C ARG A 120 18.06 20.63 -30.96
N LEU A 121 18.68 20.15 -29.87
CA LEU A 121 19.00 20.96 -28.69
C LEU A 121 20.51 21.22 -28.62
N PRO A 122 20.93 22.40 -28.15
CA PRO A 122 22.33 22.62 -27.86
C PRO A 122 22.77 21.69 -26.72
N TYR A 123 23.95 21.09 -26.87
CA TYR A 123 24.48 20.11 -25.92
C TYR A 123 24.43 20.58 -24.46
N ARG A 124 24.69 21.87 -24.20
CA ARG A 124 24.66 22.44 -22.85
C ARG A 124 23.26 22.42 -22.23
N ALA A 125 22.21 22.73 -23.01
CA ALA A 125 20.84 22.71 -22.53
C ALA A 125 20.37 21.28 -22.27
N TRP A 126 20.58 20.37 -23.23
CA TRP A 126 20.28 18.95 -23.04
C TRP A 126 21.00 18.39 -21.81
N ARG A 127 22.30 18.68 -21.67
CA ARG A 127 23.08 18.23 -20.52
C ARG A 127 22.59 18.84 -19.21
N GLY A 128 22.22 20.11 -19.19
CA GLY A 128 21.65 20.76 -18.01
C GLY A 128 20.38 20.07 -17.52
N VAL A 129 19.45 19.77 -18.42
CA VAL A 129 18.23 19.01 -18.09
C VAL A 129 18.59 17.58 -17.70
N HIS A 130 19.51 16.94 -18.40
CA HIS A 130 19.91 15.55 -18.11
C HIS A 130 20.49 15.38 -16.70
N TRP A 131 21.08 16.43 -16.12
CA TRP A 131 21.54 16.40 -14.72
C TRP A 131 20.40 16.27 -13.72
N LEU A 132 19.17 16.62 -14.08
CA LEU A 132 18.00 16.42 -13.22
C LEU A 132 17.72 14.94 -12.92
N ALA A 133 18.30 14.00 -13.68
CA ALA A 133 18.26 12.58 -13.35
C ALA A 133 18.80 12.28 -11.95
N TYR A 134 19.82 13.02 -11.50
CA TYR A 134 20.37 12.87 -10.14
C TYR A 134 19.42 13.34 -9.04
N ALA A 135 18.49 14.25 -9.35
CA ALA A 135 17.44 14.70 -8.43
C ALA A 135 16.18 13.82 -8.51
N SER A 136 15.82 13.35 -9.72
CA SER A 136 14.66 12.48 -9.94
C SER A 136 14.76 11.17 -9.16
N TRP A 137 15.93 10.52 -9.14
CA TRP A 137 16.11 9.24 -8.44
C TRP A 137 15.82 9.28 -6.92
N PRO A 138 16.44 10.17 -6.11
CA PRO A 138 16.14 10.21 -4.68
C PRO A 138 14.70 10.68 -4.39
N ILE A 139 14.13 11.54 -5.24
CA ILE A 139 12.72 11.95 -5.11
C ILE A 139 11.79 10.74 -5.32
N ALA A 140 12.05 9.91 -6.35
CA ALA A 140 11.27 8.70 -6.62
C ALA A 140 11.40 7.67 -5.47
N LEU A 141 12.61 7.50 -4.92
CA LEU A 141 12.86 6.64 -3.77
C LEU A 141 12.07 7.11 -2.53
N TRP A 142 12.15 8.40 -2.19
CA TRP A 142 11.43 8.95 -1.04
C TRP A 142 9.92 8.97 -1.24
N HIS A 143 9.44 9.17 -2.48
CA HIS A 143 8.04 8.96 -2.84
C HIS A 143 7.61 7.54 -2.47
N GLY A 144 8.28 6.51 -2.99
CA GLY A 144 7.96 5.10 -2.74
C GLY A 144 7.95 4.76 -1.24
N LEU A 145 9.01 5.13 -0.53
CA LEU A 145 9.15 4.94 0.92
C LEU A 145 8.03 5.63 1.71
N GLY A 146 7.68 6.87 1.35
CA GLY A 146 6.68 7.68 2.04
C GLY A 146 5.23 7.31 1.75
N THR A 147 4.94 6.84 0.54
CA THR A 147 3.59 6.40 0.13
C THR A 147 3.26 4.97 0.55
N GLY A 148 4.25 4.06 0.52
CA GLY A 148 4.04 2.63 0.67
C GLY A 148 3.53 2.24 2.07
N THR A 149 2.44 1.48 2.14
CA THR A 149 2.11 0.71 3.36
C THR A 149 3.07 -0.47 3.55
N ASP A 150 3.72 -0.89 2.45
CA ASP A 150 4.61 -2.05 2.40
C ASP A 150 6.06 -1.69 2.69
N SER A 151 6.37 -0.41 2.96
CA SER A 151 7.71 0.04 3.37
C SER A 151 8.19 -0.65 4.66
N LYS A 152 7.32 -1.39 5.37
CA LYS A 152 7.67 -2.23 6.52
C LYS A 152 8.07 -3.66 6.16
N LEU A 153 7.86 -4.08 4.91
CA LEU A 153 8.30 -5.39 4.45
C LEU A 153 9.82 -5.39 4.34
N SER A 154 10.47 -6.29 5.08
CA SER A 154 11.93 -6.37 5.17
C SER A 154 12.60 -6.55 3.80
N TRP A 155 11.97 -7.28 2.88
CA TRP A 155 12.50 -7.50 1.53
C TRP A 155 12.47 -6.23 0.66
N LEU A 156 11.45 -5.37 0.81
CA LEU A 156 11.39 -4.08 0.11
C LEU A 156 12.44 -3.12 0.66
N LEU A 157 12.60 -3.06 1.98
CA LEU A 157 13.66 -2.27 2.60
C LEU A 157 15.06 -2.73 2.17
N ALA A 158 15.27 -4.05 2.06
CA ALA A 158 16.52 -4.60 1.55
C ALA A 158 16.77 -4.19 0.08
N LEU A 159 15.70 -4.16 -0.73
CA LEU A 159 15.78 -3.71 -2.13
C LEU A 159 16.07 -2.20 -2.23
N ASP A 160 15.42 -1.37 -1.42
CA ASP A 160 15.68 0.07 -1.35
C ASP A 160 17.11 0.35 -0.90
N ALA A 161 17.58 -0.36 0.14
CA ALA A 161 18.96 -0.29 0.62
C ALA A 161 19.95 -0.71 -0.48
N ALA A 162 19.66 -1.80 -1.21
CA ALA A 162 20.48 -2.22 -2.35
C ALA A 162 20.53 -1.15 -3.44
N CYS A 163 19.41 -0.50 -3.76
CA CYS A 163 19.37 0.59 -4.73
C CYS A 163 20.27 1.76 -4.29
N VAL A 164 20.17 2.17 -3.03
CA VAL A 164 21.03 3.23 -2.44
C VAL A 164 22.50 2.85 -2.52
N LEU A 165 22.86 1.62 -2.14
CA LEU A 165 24.23 1.14 -2.17
C LEU A 165 24.80 1.10 -3.59
N VAL A 166 24.02 0.67 -4.58
CA VAL A 166 24.45 0.63 -5.99
C VAL A 166 24.75 2.04 -6.50
N VAL A 167 23.87 3.00 -6.26
CA VAL A 167 24.11 4.40 -6.69
C VAL A 167 25.30 4.99 -5.96
N ALA A 168 25.40 4.83 -4.64
CA ALA A 168 26.50 5.34 -3.84
C ALA A 168 27.86 4.72 -4.25
N ALA A 169 27.90 3.41 -4.52
CA ALA A 169 29.10 2.74 -5.00
C ALA A 169 29.51 3.25 -6.39
N ALA A 170 28.55 3.40 -7.31
CA ALA A 170 28.82 3.93 -8.65
C ALA A 170 29.33 5.38 -8.61
N THR A 171 28.72 6.25 -7.79
CA THR A 171 29.16 7.64 -7.64
C THR A 171 30.51 7.72 -6.96
N TRP A 172 30.74 6.95 -5.90
CA TRP A 172 32.03 6.90 -5.21
C TRP A 172 33.15 6.44 -6.14
N TRP A 173 32.93 5.35 -6.88
CA TRP A 173 33.84 4.86 -7.91
C TRP A 173 34.18 5.94 -8.94
N ARG A 174 33.17 6.64 -9.48
CA ARG A 174 33.39 7.75 -10.40
C ARG A 174 34.21 8.87 -9.78
N LEU A 175 33.96 9.20 -8.52
CA LEU A 175 34.71 10.24 -7.81
C LEU A 175 36.18 9.81 -7.66
N LEU A 176 36.48 8.55 -7.33
CA LEU A 176 37.87 8.05 -7.26
C LEU A 176 38.63 8.24 -8.58
N LEU A 177 37.96 8.11 -9.73
CA LEU A 177 38.56 8.28 -11.06
C LEU A 177 38.60 9.74 -11.56
N ALA A 178 37.79 10.63 -10.99
CA ALA A 178 37.71 12.03 -11.42
C ALA A 178 38.93 12.84 -10.94
N ARG A 179 39.42 13.78 -11.76
CA ARG A 179 40.45 14.74 -11.32
C ARG A 179 39.92 15.66 -10.21
N PRO A 180 40.77 16.13 -9.27
CA PRO A 180 40.37 17.12 -8.27
C PRO A 180 39.77 18.36 -8.94
N GLY A 181 38.65 18.85 -8.42
CA GLY A 181 37.95 20.02 -8.94
C GLY A 181 36.89 20.51 -7.96
N PRO A 182 36.40 21.75 -8.14
CA PRO A 182 35.55 22.43 -7.14
C PRO A 182 34.23 21.68 -6.85
N GLY A 183 33.70 20.93 -7.81
CA GLY A 183 32.47 20.12 -7.62
C GLY A 183 32.66 18.77 -6.93
N ARG A 184 33.91 18.33 -6.70
CA ARG A 184 34.19 17.00 -6.12
C ARG A 184 33.76 16.90 -4.67
N ALA A 185 34.06 17.92 -3.85
CA ALA A 185 33.69 17.94 -2.44
C ALA A 185 32.17 17.90 -2.25
N ALA A 186 31.42 18.69 -3.03
CA ALA A 186 29.96 18.68 -3.02
C ALA A 186 29.39 17.30 -3.42
N ALA A 187 29.96 16.65 -4.43
CA ALA A 187 29.53 15.31 -4.85
C ALA A 187 29.87 14.22 -3.82
N MET A 188 31.01 14.32 -3.13
CA MET A 188 31.36 13.42 -2.01
C MET A 188 30.40 13.62 -0.83
N ALA A 189 30.14 14.87 -0.45
CA ALA A 189 29.18 15.20 0.59
C ALA A 189 27.78 14.66 0.26
N ALA A 190 27.30 14.85 -0.98
CA ALA A 190 26.02 14.32 -1.43
C ALA A 190 25.95 12.78 -1.40
N THR A 191 27.05 12.09 -1.71
CA THR A 191 27.12 10.61 -1.68
C THR A 191 26.97 10.06 -0.25
N ILE A 192 27.25 10.85 0.78
CA ILE A 192 27.06 10.47 2.19
C ILE A 192 25.71 11.01 2.71
N ALA A 193 25.40 12.27 2.40
CA ALA A 193 24.22 12.96 2.92
C ALA A 193 22.91 12.34 2.42
N VAL A 194 22.82 11.92 1.15
CA VAL A 194 21.59 11.32 0.60
C VAL A 194 21.27 9.96 1.23
N PRO A 195 22.20 8.99 1.34
CA PRO A 195 21.96 7.76 2.09
C PRO A 195 21.60 8.01 3.56
N LEU A 196 22.34 8.89 4.24
CA LEU A 196 22.08 9.22 5.64
C LEU A 196 20.68 9.82 5.82
N ALA A 197 20.30 10.80 4.99
CA ALA A 197 18.98 11.40 4.99
C ALA A 197 17.89 10.36 4.71
N THR A 198 18.15 9.38 3.84
CA THR A 198 17.21 8.29 3.53
C THR A 198 17.02 7.36 4.72
N VAL A 199 18.10 7.01 5.43
CA VAL A 199 18.02 6.20 6.65
C VAL A 199 17.27 6.94 7.75
N ILE A 200 17.63 8.22 7.99
CA ILE A 200 16.94 9.06 8.97
C ILE A 200 15.45 9.16 8.63
N PHE A 201 15.13 9.43 7.36
CA PHE A 201 13.75 9.51 6.89
C PHE A 201 13.00 8.19 7.11
N ALA A 202 13.58 7.05 6.72
CA ALA A 202 12.96 5.73 6.89
C ALA A 202 12.66 5.45 8.37
N VAL A 203 13.64 5.65 9.25
CA VAL A 203 13.54 5.36 10.69
C VAL A 203 12.62 6.34 11.41
N ALA A 204 12.67 7.64 11.10
CA ALA A 204 11.84 8.65 11.75
C ALA A 204 10.41 8.73 11.15
N GLY A 205 10.23 8.25 9.92
CA GLY A 205 8.99 8.39 9.17
C GLY A 205 8.30 7.05 8.90
N PRO A 206 8.45 6.45 7.70
CA PRO A 206 7.70 5.28 7.25
C PRO A 206 7.65 4.07 8.19
N LEU A 207 8.74 3.83 8.93
CA LEU A 207 8.82 2.67 9.82
C LEU A 207 8.06 2.86 11.14
N GLN A 208 7.75 4.10 11.51
CA GLN A 208 7.07 4.42 12.77
C GLN A 208 5.59 4.02 12.76
N ALA A 209 5.04 3.77 13.95
CA ALA A 209 3.61 3.61 14.14
C ALA A 209 2.88 4.92 13.79
N GLY A 210 1.67 4.81 13.22
CA GLY A 210 0.86 5.99 12.85
C GLY A 210 1.38 6.80 11.65
N TRP A 211 2.43 6.34 10.96
CA TRP A 211 2.96 7.04 9.77
C TRP A 211 1.90 7.35 8.74
N ALA A 212 0.96 6.43 8.50
CA ALA A 212 -0.11 6.63 7.53
C ALA A 212 -0.92 7.92 7.79
N ARG A 213 -1.20 8.25 9.06
CA ARG A 213 -1.86 9.51 9.43
C ARG A 213 -0.95 10.71 9.16
N ARG A 214 0.31 10.67 9.63
CA ARG A 214 1.29 11.76 9.44
C ARG A 214 1.62 12.01 7.97
N ALA A 215 1.57 10.97 7.16
CA ALA A 215 1.78 11.04 5.72
C ALA A 215 0.59 11.65 4.97
N GLY A 216 -0.53 11.95 5.64
CA GLY A 216 -1.71 12.58 5.04
C GLY A 216 -2.72 11.58 4.46
N THR A 217 -2.80 10.36 4.98
CA THR A 217 -3.93 9.47 4.64
C THR A 217 -5.20 10.03 5.28
N PRO A 218 -6.29 10.24 4.52
CA PRO A 218 -7.58 10.64 5.05
C PRO A 218 -8.02 9.72 6.18
N VAL A 219 -8.58 10.29 7.26
CA VAL A 219 -9.00 9.55 8.46
C VAL A 219 -10.05 8.49 8.12
N ALA A 220 -10.93 8.76 7.14
CA ALA A 220 -11.89 7.81 6.60
C ALA A 220 -11.25 6.53 6.01
N LEU A 221 -10.00 6.62 5.51
CA LEU A 221 -9.26 5.49 4.92
C LEU A 221 -8.31 4.80 5.90
N LEU A 222 -8.09 5.37 7.09
CA LEU A 222 -7.31 4.76 8.16
C LEU A 222 -8.11 3.74 8.98
N GLY A 223 -9.42 3.64 8.72
CA GLY A 223 -10.38 2.87 9.50
C GLY A 223 -10.71 3.57 10.83
N GLU A 224 -12.00 3.79 11.09
CA GLU A 224 -12.85 3.12 12.10
C GLU A 224 -12.22 2.45 13.35
N SER A 225 -10.92 2.57 13.62
CA SER A 225 -10.23 1.95 14.76
C SER A 225 -9.28 2.92 15.48
N ALA A 226 -9.31 4.22 15.15
CA ALA A 226 -8.39 5.19 15.74
C ALA A 226 -9.09 6.46 16.25
N GLY A 227 -9.99 6.27 17.21
CA GLY A 227 -10.48 7.35 18.07
C GLY A 227 -11.95 7.22 18.42
N ALA A 228 -12.32 6.25 19.26
CA ALA A 228 -13.50 6.45 20.09
C ALA A 228 -13.23 7.68 20.96
N ALA A 229 -13.81 8.83 20.60
CA ALA A 229 -14.16 9.82 21.59
C ALA A 229 -14.98 9.11 22.68
N PRO A 230 -14.94 9.51 23.95
CA PRO A 230 -15.80 8.95 24.98
C PRO A 230 -17.25 9.42 24.76
N GLY A 231 -17.85 9.04 23.63
CA GLY A 231 -19.28 8.87 23.49
C GLY A 231 -19.61 7.52 24.11
N THR A 232 -20.53 7.53 25.07
CA THR A 232 -21.15 6.39 25.75
C THR A 232 -20.94 5.03 25.06
N ARG A 233 -19.86 4.31 25.43
CA ARG A 233 -19.65 2.93 25.03
C ARG A 233 -20.80 2.09 25.57
N SER A 234 -21.63 1.53 24.70
CA SER A 234 -22.44 0.37 25.06
C SER A 234 -21.49 -0.70 25.59
N ALA A 235 -21.74 -1.20 26.79
CA ALA A 235 -20.88 -2.17 27.46
C ALA A 235 -20.71 -3.42 26.59
N ALA A 236 -19.47 -3.86 26.40
CA ALA A 236 -19.19 -5.12 25.71
C ALA A 236 -19.85 -6.27 26.46
N SER A 237 -20.67 -7.06 25.77
CA SER A 237 -21.32 -8.25 26.31
C SER A 237 -20.49 -9.48 25.98
N VAL A 238 -20.29 -10.37 26.94
CA VAL A 238 -19.59 -11.64 26.73
C VAL A 238 -20.64 -12.71 26.38
N PHE A 239 -20.35 -13.60 25.44
CA PHE A 239 -21.25 -14.69 25.10
C PHE A 239 -20.55 -16.04 25.11
N THR A 240 -21.33 -17.08 25.43
CA THR A 240 -20.91 -18.48 25.31
C THR A 240 -22.05 -19.28 24.66
N GLY A 241 -21.70 -20.23 23.79
CA GLY A 241 -22.67 -20.89 22.93
C GLY A 241 -22.24 -22.26 22.45
N ARG A 242 -23.18 -22.91 21.76
CA ARG A 242 -22.96 -24.18 21.07
C ARG A 242 -22.83 -23.95 19.57
N VAL A 243 -21.95 -24.73 18.96
CA VAL A 243 -21.75 -24.75 17.50
C VAL A 243 -22.35 -26.04 16.96
N THR A 244 -23.21 -25.89 15.96
CA THR A 244 -23.74 -26.99 15.15
C THR A 244 -23.28 -26.80 13.72
N VAL A 245 -22.51 -27.77 13.22
CA VAL A 245 -22.01 -27.78 11.84
C VAL A 245 -22.86 -28.74 11.03
N ALA A 246 -23.50 -28.24 9.98
CA ALA A 246 -24.26 -29.06 9.02
C ALA A 246 -23.51 -29.10 7.69
N HIS A 247 -23.20 -30.31 7.25
CA HIS A 247 -22.54 -30.55 5.96
C HIS A 247 -23.60 -30.57 4.85
N ALA A 248 -23.47 -29.74 3.83
CA ALA A 248 -24.30 -29.88 2.63
C ALA A 248 -23.87 -31.10 1.80
N ARG A 249 -24.78 -31.60 0.96
CA ARG A 249 -24.53 -32.70 0.00
C ARG A 249 -23.26 -32.46 -0.83
N PRO A 250 -22.59 -33.51 -1.34
CA PRO A 250 -21.36 -33.35 -2.12
C PRO A 250 -21.55 -32.34 -3.27
N GLY A 251 -20.78 -31.24 -3.22
CA GLY A 251 -20.87 -30.10 -4.14
C GLY A 251 -21.49 -28.82 -3.55
N GLY A 252 -22.13 -28.88 -2.37
CA GLY A 252 -22.62 -27.72 -1.61
C GLY A 252 -21.64 -27.27 -0.53
N GLY A 253 -21.57 -25.97 -0.26
CA GLY A 253 -20.73 -25.41 0.82
C GLY A 253 -21.15 -25.89 2.22
N GLU A 254 -20.28 -25.71 3.19
CA GLU A 254 -20.51 -25.99 4.60
C GLU A 254 -21.37 -24.90 5.26
N ILE A 255 -22.35 -25.29 6.07
CA ILE A 255 -23.18 -24.37 6.84
C ILE A 255 -22.83 -24.57 8.32
N MET A 256 -22.14 -23.59 8.90
CA MET A 256 -21.88 -23.55 10.33
C MET A 256 -22.89 -22.63 11.01
N THR A 257 -23.72 -23.21 11.88
CA THR A 257 -24.66 -22.46 12.71
C THR A 257 -24.13 -22.41 14.13
N VAL A 258 -23.82 -21.22 14.61
CA VAL A 258 -23.43 -20.96 15.98
C VAL A 258 -24.63 -20.36 16.72
N THR A 259 -25.10 -21.04 17.74
CA THR A 259 -26.18 -20.57 18.61
C THR A 259 -25.60 -20.32 20.00
N ALA A 260 -25.59 -19.07 20.45
CA ALA A 260 -25.01 -18.66 21.71
C ALA A 260 -25.99 -17.90 22.59
N GLN A 261 -25.80 -17.96 23.90
CA GLN A 261 -26.48 -17.10 24.86
C GLN A 261 -25.48 -16.04 25.32
N THR A 262 -25.85 -14.76 25.22
CA THR A 262 -25.01 -13.69 25.75
C THR A 262 -25.21 -13.59 27.27
N THR A 263 -24.11 -13.63 28.01
CA THR A 263 -24.05 -13.35 29.44
C THR A 263 -23.61 -11.90 29.62
N GLY A 264 -24.57 -10.99 29.71
CA GLY A 264 -24.36 -9.55 29.88
C GLY A 264 -25.57 -8.76 29.37
N GLN A 265 -25.77 -7.51 29.79
CA GLN A 265 -26.92 -6.73 29.31
C GLN A 265 -26.72 -6.23 27.87
N PRO A 266 -27.72 -6.42 26.98
CA PRO A 266 -28.96 -7.16 27.18
C PRO A 266 -28.74 -8.69 27.03
N GLY A 267 -29.13 -9.46 28.04
CA GLY A 267 -28.95 -10.92 28.07
C GLY A 267 -29.93 -11.57 27.10
N THR A 268 -29.45 -11.84 25.89
CA THR A 268 -30.28 -12.17 24.73
C THR A 268 -29.67 -13.31 23.93
N ASP A 269 -30.51 -14.06 23.22
CA ASP A 269 -30.03 -15.12 22.34
C ASP A 269 -29.31 -14.53 21.12
N LEU A 270 -28.08 -14.97 20.89
CA LEU A 270 -27.24 -14.62 19.75
C LEU A 270 -27.23 -15.81 18.78
N THR A 271 -27.71 -15.60 17.56
CA THR A 271 -27.63 -16.60 16.49
C THR A 271 -26.73 -16.07 15.38
N ILE A 272 -25.66 -16.80 15.08
CA ILE A 272 -24.75 -16.51 13.98
C ILE A 272 -24.82 -17.68 13.01
N VAL A 273 -25.19 -17.40 11.76
CA VAL A 273 -25.20 -18.40 10.69
C VAL A 273 -24.12 -18.02 9.70
N LEU A 274 -23.13 -18.88 9.53
CA LEU A 274 -22.06 -18.71 8.55
C LEU A 274 -22.18 -19.81 7.50
N ARG A 275 -22.03 -19.44 6.24
CA ARG A 275 -22.03 -20.36 5.10
C ARG A 275 -20.77 -20.15 4.31
N GLY A 276 -20.06 -21.20 3.96
CA GLY A 276 -18.82 -21.07 3.20
C GLY A 276 -18.19 -22.40 2.83
N ARG A 277 -16.99 -22.37 2.27
CA ARG A 277 -16.23 -23.60 2.02
C ARG A 277 -15.27 -23.85 3.19
N PRO A 278 -15.03 -25.10 3.59
CA PRO A 278 -14.02 -25.40 4.60
C PRO A 278 -12.64 -24.94 4.12
N ASP A 279 -11.91 -24.24 5.00
CA ASP A 279 -10.51 -23.86 4.80
C ASP A 279 -9.72 -24.22 6.07
N GLY A 280 -9.08 -25.40 6.06
CA GLY A 280 -8.34 -25.92 7.20
C GLY A 280 -9.21 -26.11 8.45
N THR A 281 -8.97 -25.30 9.49
CA THR A 281 -9.75 -25.27 10.74
C THR A 281 -10.88 -24.23 10.75
N GLY A 282 -11.14 -23.56 9.62
CA GLY A 282 -12.11 -22.48 9.49
C GLY A 282 -12.98 -22.59 8.22
N ILE A 283 -13.67 -21.49 7.88
CA ILE A 283 -14.61 -21.42 6.75
C ILE A 283 -14.31 -20.17 5.92
N ASP A 284 -14.08 -20.36 4.61
CA ASP A 284 -14.04 -19.29 3.61
C ASP A 284 -15.47 -18.81 3.33
N LEU A 285 -15.80 -17.60 3.81
CA LEU A 285 -17.18 -17.10 3.94
C LEU A 285 -17.81 -16.78 2.58
N SER A 286 -18.92 -17.46 2.26
CA SER A 286 -19.78 -17.15 1.11
C SER A 286 -20.94 -16.22 1.48
N SER A 287 -21.50 -16.37 2.68
CA SER A 287 -22.56 -15.51 3.24
C SER A 287 -22.67 -15.75 4.74
N GLY A 288 -23.14 -14.76 5.49
CA GLY A 288 -23.41 -14.92 6.91
C GLY A 288 -24.46 -13.95 7.41
N THR A 289 -25.16 -14.33 8.47
CA THR A 289 -26.17 -13.50 9.13
C THR A 289 -26.03 -13.56 10.64
N VAL A 290 -26.23 -12.43 11.29
CA VAL A 290 -26.28 -12.31 12.75
C VAL A 290 -27.68 -11.89 13.16
N ARG A 291 -28.19 -12.50 14.22
CA ARG A 291 -29.42 -12.11 14.89
C ARG A 291 -29.21 -12.06 16.40
N ILE A 292 -29.63 -10.97 17.04
CA ILE A 292 -29.53 -10.73 18.48
C ILE A 292 -30.93 -10.49 19.01
N GLY A 293 -31.43 -11.38 19.85
CA GLY A 293 -32.76 -11.30 20.46
C GLY A 293 -33.45 -12.65 20.57
N ALA A 294 -34.39 -12.76 21.51
CA ALA A 294 -35.17 -13.98 21.70
C ALA A 294 -35.95 -14.35 20.41
N PRO A 295 -36.10 -15.64 20.09
CA PRO A 295 -36.94 -16.08 18.97
C PRO A 295 -38.35 -15.50 19.09
N GLY A 296 -38.83 -14.81 18.04
CA GLY A 296 -40.16 -14.20 18.01
C GLY A 296 -40.30 -12.82 18.68
N ALA A 297 -39.21 -12.26 19.22
CA ALA A 297 -39.18 -10.91 19.76
C ALA A 297 -38.53 -9.90 18.81
N ALA A 298 -38.69 -8.62 19.12
CA ALA A 298 -37.92 -7.52 18.55
C ALA A 298 -36.41 -7.85 18.63
N SER A 299 -35.77 -8.08 17.47
CA SER A 299 -34.39 -8.53 17.38
C SER A 299 -33.57 -7.66 16.43
N TYR A 300 -32.29 -7.48 16.74
CA TYR A 300 -31.33 -6.94 15.80
C TYR A 300 -30.97 -8.01 14.79
N ALA A 301 -30.99 -7.69 13.49
CA ALA A 301 -30.66 -8.66 12.45
C ALA A 301 -29.98 -8.03 11.24
N GLY A 302 -29.06 -8.76 10.63
CA GLY A 302 -28.50 -8.38 9.34
C GLY A 302 -27.28 -9.19 8.90
N PRO A 303 -26.68 -8.85 7.75
CA PRO A 303 -25.61 -9.63 7.15
C PRO A 303 -24.28 -9.45 7.87
N VAL A 304 -23.48 -10.51 7.88
CA VAL A 304 -22.04 -10.44 8.18
C VAL A 304 -21.34 -9.76 7.02
N THR A 305 -20.64 -8.67 7.30
CA THR A 305 -19.93 -7.84 6.31
C THR A 305 -18.43 -8.14 6.28
N LEU A 306 -17.87 -8.67 7.37
CA LEU A 306 -16.45 -9.02 7.48
C LEU A 306 -16.26 -10.23 8.39
N LEU A 307 -15.37 -11.15 8.00
CA LEU A 307 -14.83 -12.21 8.84
C LEU A 307 -13.32 -12.30 8.62
N ARG A 308 -12.52 -12.07 9.68
CA ARG A 308 -11.05 -12.12 9.62
C ARG A 308 -10.50 -12.79 10.87
N GLY A 309 -10.13 -14.07 10.76
CA GLY A 309 -9.74 -14.88 11.91
C GLY A 309 -10.91 -14.98 12.90
N GLU A 310 -10.68 -14.53 14.13
CA GLU A 310 -11.70 -14.49 15.18
C GLU A 310 -12.60 -13.24 15.12
N GLN A 311 -12.28 -12.24 14.30
CA GLN A 311 -13.08 -11.01 14.23
C GLN A 311 -14.20 -11.12 13.20
N LEU A 312 -15.43 -10.81 13.64
CA LEU A 312 -16.63 -10.77 12.81
C LEU A 312 -17.30 -9.39 12.94
N THR A 313 -17.70 -8.82 11.81
CA THR A 313 -18.50 -7.59 11.76
C THR A 313 -19.82 -7.87 11.04
N ALA A 314 -20.92 -7.34 11.58
CA ALA A 314 -22.23 -7.41 10.96
C ALA A 314 -22.89 -6.03 10.93
N ALA A 315 -23.56 -5.73 9.82
CA ALA A 315 -24.45 -4.59 9.71
C ALA A 315 -25.84 -5.04 10.16
N LEU A 316 -26.34 -4.50 11.26
CA LEU A 316 -27.60 -4.86 11.87
C LEU A 316 -28.63 -3.76 11.66
N ARG A 317 -29.91 -4.15 11.68
CA ARG A 317 -31.01 -3.22 11.87
C ARG A 317 -31.63 -3.47 13.23
N SER A 318 -31.78 -2.41 14.02
CA SER A 318 -32.49 -2.46 15.29
C SER A 318 -33.99 -2.73 15.07
N PRO A 319 -34.72 -3.14 16.12
CA PRO A 319 -36.17 -3.29 16.02
C PRO A 319 -36.91 -2.01 15.64
N ALA A 320 -36.30 -0.85 15.93
CA ALA A 320 -36.80 0.48 15.54
C ALA A 320 -36.42 0.87 14.09
N GLY A 321 -35.75 -0.03 13.35
CA GLY A 321 -35.32 0.20 11.97
C GLY A 321 -34.03 1.01 11.82
N GLN A 322 -33.36 1.35 12.92
CA GLN A 322 -32.09 2.08 12.90
C GLN A 322 -30.95 1.15 12.47
N ALA A 323 -30.01 1.68 11.71
CA ALA A 323 -28.86 0.93 11.26
C ALA A 323 -27.80 0.92 12.37
N GLU A 324 -27.24 -0.25 12.66
CA GLU A 324 -26.30 -0.49 13.75
C GLU A 324 -25.15 -1.39 13.28
N LYS A 325 -23.97 -1.20 13.84
CA LYS A 325 -22.80 -2.03 13.62
C LYS A 325 -22.57 -2.94 14.82
N ALA A 326 -22.47 -4.24 14.57
CA ALA A 326 -22.04 -5.21 15.56
C ALA A 326 -20.62 -5.68 15.26
N GLU A 327 -19.74 -5.53 16.24
CA GLU A 327 -18.38 -6.05 16.22
C GLU A 327 -18.27 -7.15 17.27
N MET A 328 -17.73 -8.30 16.85
CA MET A 328 -17.54 -9.42 17.77
C MET A 328 -16.25 -10.19 17.53
N THR A 329 -15.67 -10.67 18.62
CA THR A 329 -14.63 -11.70 18.59
C THR A 329 -15.30 -13.05 18.81
N LEU A 330 -15.15 -14.00 17.90
CA LEU A 330 -15.73 -15.33 17.91
C LEU A 330 -14.61 -16.38 17.90
N VAL A 331 -14.49 -17.10 19.02
CA VAL A 331 -13.58 -18.23 19.17
C VAL A 331 -14.41 -19.52 19.16
N VAL A 332 -14.12 -20.43 18.23
CA VAL A 332 -14.79 -21.73 18.11
C VAL A 332 -13.83 -22.83 18.54
N SER A 333 -14.25 -23.65 19.50
CA SER A 333 -13.50 -24.82 19.98
C SER A 333 -14.43 -26.04 20.01
N GLY A 334 -14.34 -26.87 18.97
CA GLY A 334 -15.22 -28.02 18.78
C GLY A 334 -16.70 -27.62 18.72
N SER A 335 -17.52 -28.15 19.62
CA SER A 335 -18.96 -27.86 19.68
C SER A 335 -19.31 -26.61 20.52
N ARG A 336 -18.33 -25.78 20.90
CA ARG A 336 -18.50 -24.58 21.72
C ARG A 336 -17.96 -23.34 21.02
N ALA A 337 -18.63 -22.22 21.26
CA ALA A 337 -18.19 -20.89 20.83
C ALA A 337 -18.20 -19.92 22.01
N SER A 338 -17.23 -19.02 22.08
CA SER A 338 -17.22 -17.93 23.05
C SER A 338 -16.66 -16.66 22.45
N GLY A 339 -17.02 -15.52 23.03
CA GLY A 339 -16.67 -14.25 22.43
C GLY A 339 -17.11 -13.01 23.18
N GLN A 340 -16.78 -11.87 22.60
CA GLN A 340 -17.25 -10.56 23.02
C GLN A 340 -18.06 -9.93 21.89
N LEU A 341 -19.13 -9.23 22.23
CA LEU A 341 -20.05 -8.57 21.32
C LEU A 341 -20.24 -7.11 21.75
N VAL A 342 -20.03 -6.20 20.80
CA VAL A 342 -20.28 -4.77 20.97
C VAL A 342 -21.22 -4.32 19.84
N VAL A 343 -22.31 -3.65 20.20
CA VAL A 343 -23.29 -3.11 19.25
C VAL A 343 -23.33 -1.59 19.39
N GLN A 344 -23.23 -0.87 18.27
CA GLN A 344 -23.17 0.58 18.21
C GLN A 344 -24.00 1.12 17.04
N PRO A 345 -24.58 2.32 17.11
CA PRO A 345 -25.26 2.96 15.98
C PRO A 345 -24.36 3.11 14.75
N GLU A 346 -24.88 2.85 13.55
CA GLU A 346 -24.16 3.07 12.30
C GLU A 346 -24.13 4.59 12.03
N GLY A 347 -22.95 5.20 12.20
CA GLY A 347 -22.75 6.65 12.15
C GLY A 347 -22.34 7.30 13.47
N SER A 348 -22.21 6.55 14.56
CA SER A 348 -21.51 6.98 15.77
C SER A 348 -20.03 6.59 15.73
N ALA A 349 -19.31 7.06 14.72
CA ALA A 349 -17.85 7.26 14.67
C ALA A 349 -17.46 7.89 13.33
#